data_AF-A0A016QRU0-F1
#
_entry.id   AF-A0A016QRU0-F1
#
_cell.length_a   1.000
_cell.length_b   1.000
_cell.length_c   1.000
_cell.angle_alpha   90.00
_cell.angle_beta   90.00
_cell.angle_gamma   90.00
#
_symmetry.space_group_name_H-M   'P 1'
#
loop_
_entity.id
_entity.type
_entity.pdbx_description
1 polymer ?
#
loop_
_entity_poly.entity_id
_entity_poly.type
_entity_poly.pdbx_seq_one_letter_code
_entity_poly.pdbx_strand_id
1 'polypeptide(L)'
;MRVAPPAFLPLRPGPYQPAIICGRYARRMKRALLLAGLSLGMAGATSPRMTPPPSHSAPAADPSPELARVRPVLDLLVTVRLLADLTARDGLGLDAPARSALTVILREQGTRPTLGPLAAQRTLERLRAVLTGEQQDTLDQARAELERRASLLLARSRFASPDGPVNLNVYRYGFMLPGGAALVRRVAASPELNPYREAGGASAATLQRLLERLAR
;
A
#
# COMPACT_ATOMS: atom_id res chain seq x y z
N MET A 1 38.32 -47.26 22.30
CA MET A 1 37.08 -47.93 21.85
C MET A 1 36.06 -46.87 21.48
N ARG A 2 35.79 -46.69 20.19
CA ARG A 2 34.81 -45.73 19.65
C ARG A 2 33.58 -46.51 19.22
N VAL A 3 32.44 -46.25 19.84
CA VAL A 3 31.13 -46.79 19.44
C VAL A 3 30.41 -45.68 18.66
N ALA A 4 30.14 -45.93 17.38
CA ALA A 4 29.38 -45.04 16.51
C ALA A 4 27.87 -45.27 16.71
N PRO A 5 27.04 -44.22 16.87
CA PRO A 5 25.59 -44.36 16.88
C PRO A 5 25.00 -44.43 15.45
N PRO A 6 23.82 -45.08 15.29
CA PRO A 6 23.26 -45.46 14.00
C PRO A 6 22.62 -44.32 13.19
N ALA A 7 22.66 -44.52 11.87
CA ALA A 7 22.13 -43.65 10.84
C ALA A 7 20.59 -43.51 10.91
N PHE A 8 20.11 -42.26 11.00
CA PHE A 8 18.72 -41.91 10.75
C PHE A 8 18.51 -41.65 9.26
N LEU A 9 17.68 -42.47 8.61
CA LEU A 9 17.20 -42.22 7.25
C LEU A 9 15.99 -41.25 7.27
N PRO A 10 15.90 -40.33 6.30
CA PRO A 10 14.83 -39.33 6.26
C PRO A 10 13.50 -39.89 5.72
N LEU A 11 12.42 -39.62 6.45
CA LEU A 11 11.04 -39.78 5.98
C LEU A 11 10.78 -38.79 4.83
N ARG A 12 10.44 -39.31 3.65
CA ARG A 12 9.95 -38.55 2.50
C ARG A 12 8.49 -38.11 2.73
N PRO A 13 8.15 -36.82 2.78
CA PRO A 13 6.78 -36.37 2.62
C PRO A 13 6.39 -36.40 1.13
N GLY A 14 5.29 -37.11 0.84
CA GLY A 14 4.72 -37.24 -0.50
C GLY A 14 4.07 -35.96 -1.04
N PRO A 15 3.76 -35.93 -2.34
CA PRO A 15 3.24 -34.74 -3.02
C PRO A 15 1.76 -34.50 -2.68
N TYR A 16 1.48 -33.39 -2.01
CA TYR A 16 0.12 -32.86 -1.89
C TYR A 16 -0.16 -31.93 -3.08
N GLN A 17 -0.97 -32.40 -4.03
CA GLN A 17 -1.63 -31.56 -5.03
C GLN A 17 -3.04 -31.18 -4.55
N PRO A 18 -3.34 -29.91 -4.30
CA PRO A 18 -4.72 -29.42 -4.32
C PRO A 18 -5.09 -28.88 -5.71
N ALA A 19 -6.31 -29.24 -6.09
CA ALA A 19 -6.87 -29.17 -7.42
C ALA A 19 -7.03 -27.76 -8.00
N ILE A 20 -6.89 -27.73 -9.32
CA ILE A 20 -7.26 -26.66 -10.25
C ILE A 20 -8.78 -26.47 -10.17
N ILE A 21 -9.23 -25.38 -9.54
CA ILE A 21 -10.61 -24.91 -9.73
C ILE A 21 -10.60 -23.85 -10.82
N CYS A 22 -10.93 -24.35 -12.01
CA CYS A 22 -11.25 -23.60 -13.21
C CYS A 22 -12.60 -22.89 -12.98
N GLY A 23 -12.58 -21.57 -12.84
CA GLY A 23 -13.78 -20.74 -12.66
C GLY A 23 -13.88 -19.65 -13.72
N ARG A 24 -14.09 -20.04 -14.98
CA ARG A 24 -14.51 -19.14 -16.07
C ARG A 24 -15.93 -18.64 -15.77
N TYR A 25 -16.09 -17.41 -15.29
CA TYR A 25 -17.39 -16.72 -15.37
C TYR A 25 -17.42 -15.78 -16.56
N ALA A 26 -18.09 -16.28 -17.60
CA ALA A 26 -18.39 -15.58 -18.83
C ALA A 26 -19.47 -14.51 -18.61
N ARG A 27 -19.14 -13.29 -19.05
CA ARG A 27 -19.89 -12.42 -19.95
C ARG A 27 -21.39 -12.71 -20.19
N ARG A 28 -22.14 -11.59 -20.12
CA ARG A 28 -23.33 -11.18 -20.92
C ARG A 28 -24.69 -11.81 -20.55
N MET A 29 -25.70 -10.97 -20.26
CA MET A 29 -26.66 -10.42 -21.23
C MET A 29 -27.86 -9.71 -20.56
N LYS A 30 -28.23 -8.55 -21.15
CA LYS A 30 -29.59 -8.08 -21.54
C LYS A 30 -30.67 -7.94 -20.44
N ARG A 31 -31.10 -6.72 -20.08
CA ARG A 31 -32.16 -5.89 -20.71
C ARG A 31 -33.56 -6.54 -20.75
N ALA A 32 -34.49 -5.99 -19.95
CA ALA A 32 -35.91 -5.70 -20.21
C ALA A 32 -36.53 -5.28 -18.85
N LEU A 33 -36.94 -4.03 -18.59
CA LEU A 33 -38.07 -3.23 -19.09
C LEU A 33 -39.46 -3.81 -18.77
N LEU A 34 -40.36 -2.92 -18.31
CA LEU A 34 -41.81 -3.02 -18.05
C LEU A 34 -42.16 -3.37 -16.59
N LEU A 35 -43.11 -2.75 -15.90
CA LEU A 35 -43.97 -1.58 -16.11
C LEU A 35 -44.73 -1.38 -14.78
N ALA A 36 -45.09 -0.12 -14.49
CA ALA A 36 -46.30 0.31 -13.77
C ALA A 36 -46.65 -0.25 -12.37
N GLY A 37 -46.84 0.69 -11.44
CA GLY A 37 -47.62 0.50 -10.23
C GLY A 37 -47.75 1.82 -9.45
N LEU A 38 -48.77 2.61 -9.79
CA LEU A 38 -49.21 3.79 -9.03
C LEU A 38 -49.54 3.41 -7.59
N SER A 39 -49.18 4.26 -6.63
CA SER A 39 -49.95 4.48 -5.39
C SER A 39 -49.64 5.86 -4.82
N LEU A 40 -50.68 6.68 -4.71
CA LEU A 40 -50.72 7.94 -3.99
C LEU A 40 -50.42 7.73 -2.50
N GLY A 41 -49.67 8.65 -1.91
CA GLY A 41 -49.49 8.76 -0.47
C GLY A 41 -48.94 10.13 -0.09
N MET A 42 -49.83 11.12 0.00
CA MET A 42 -49.55 12.41 0.64
C MET A 42 -49.37 12.17 2.15
N ALA A 43 -48.12 12.20 2.61
CA ALA A 43 -47.79 12.37 4.02
C ALA A 43 -46.73 13.47 4.12
N GLY A 44 -47.18 14.66 4.52
CA GLY A 44 -46.30 15.77 4.86
C GLY A 44 -45.48 15.40 6.09
N ALA A 45 -44.23 15.02 5.88
CA ALA A 45 -43.22 15.00 6.91
C ALA A 45 -42.47 16.33 6.84
N THR A 46 -42.84 17.26 7.74
CA THR A 46 -41.98 18.37 8.15
C THR A 46 -40.68 17.76 8.68
N SER A 47 -39.69 17.63 7.80
CA SER A 47 -38.35 17.22 8.20
C SER A 47 -37.83 18.25 9.19
N PRO A 48 -37.42 17.85 10.41
CA PRO A 48 -36.67 18.76 11.26
C PRO A 48 -35.44 19.16 10.47
N ARG A 49 -35.31 20.46 10.23
CA ARG A 49 -34.12 21.06 9.64
C ARG A 49 -32.98 20.78 10.61
N MET A 50 -32.32 19.63 10.45
CA MET A 50 -31.04 19.34 11.07
C MET A 50 -30.11 20.42 10.53
N THR A 51 -29.88 21.43 11.34
CA THR A 51 -28.72 22.29 11.23
C THR A 51 -27.52 21.36 11.08
N PRO A 52 -26.77 21.45 9.96
CA PRO A 52 -25.49 20.74 9.89
C PRO A 52 -24.68 21.18 11.10
N PRO A 53 -24.05 20.25 11.84
CA PRO A 53 -23.14 20.64 12.91
C PRO A 53 -22.11 21.61 12.30
N PRO A 54 -21.66 22.62 13.05
CA PRO A 54 -20.63 23.52 12.55
C PRO A 54 -19.47 22.66 12.05
N SER A 55 -19.18 22.77 10.75
CA SER A 55 -17.95 22.25 10.18
C SER A 55 -16.81 23.00 10.86
N HIS A 56 -16.34 22.48 11.99
CA HIS A 56 -15.01 22.75 12.45
C HIS A 56 -14.08 22.14 11.41
N SER A 57 -13.79 22.95 10.39
CA SER A 57 -12.59 22.81 9.58
C SER A 57 -11.43 22.83 10.56
N ALA A 58 -11.07 21.65 11.09
CA ALA A 58 -9.88 21.51 11.89
C ALA A 58 -8.74 22.09 11.05
N PRO A 59 -7.95 23.04 11.61
CA PRO A 59 -6.81 23.57 10.89
C PRO A 59 -5.98 22.38 10.40
N ALA A 60 -5.58 22.41 9.12
CA ALA A 60 -4.70 21.41 8.55
C ALA A 60 -3.49 21.31 9.49
N ALA A 61 -3.42 20.24 10.28
CA ALA A 61 -2.35 20.07 11.24
C ALA A 61 -1.05 20.01 10.43
N ASP A 62 -0.22 21.04 10.59
CA ASP A 62 1.07 21.09 9.94
C ASP A 62 1.81 19.79 10.21
N PRO A 63 2.44 19.18 9.19
CA PRO A 63 3.21 17.97 9.40
C PRO A 63 4.27 18.28 10.44
N SER A 64 4.28 17.52 11.54
CA SER A 64 5.35 17.60 12.54
C SER A 64 6.71 17.65 11.81
N PRO A 65 7.64 18.52 12.21
CA PRO A 65 8.90 18.74 11.49
C PRO A 65 9.70 17.45 11.28
N GLU A 66 9.59 16.49 12.20
CA GLU A 66 10.19 15.16 12.09
C GLU A 66 9.65 14.36 10.90
N LEU A 67 8.33 14.32 10.74
CA LEU A 67 7.68 13.60 9.65
C LEU A 67 7.94 14.27 8.30
N ALA A 68 8.03 15.59 8.25
CA ALA A 68 8.40 16.33 7.05
C ALA A 68 9.80 15.93 6.54
N ARG A 69 10.75 15.71 7.46
CA ARG A 69 12.12 15.27 7.14
C ARG A 69 12.15 13.89 6.48
N VAL A 70 11.34 12.95 6.96
CA VAL A 70 11.33 11.56 6.47
C VAL A 70 10.31 11.30 5.37
N ARG A 71 9.54 12.31 4.96
CA ARG A 71 8.52 12.19 3.92
C ARG A 71 9.02 11.52 2.63
N PRO A 72 10.21 11.83 2.08
CA PRO A 72 10.70 11.14 0.88
C PRO A 72 10.84 9.62 1.06
N VAL A 73 11.24 9.17 2.26
CA VAL A 73 11.33 7.74 2.59
C VAL A 73 9.94 7.10 2.60
N LEU A 74 8.96 7.76 3.25
CA LEU A 74 7.59 7.28 3.29
C LEU A 74 6.94 7.25 1.91
N ASP A 75 7.17 8.28 1.09
CA ASP A 75 6.67 8.37 -0.28
C ASP A 75 7.28 7.27 -1.17
N LEU A 76 8.54 6.91 -0.97
CA LEU A 76 9.19 5.77 -1.64
C LEU A 76 8.54 4.44 -1.24
N LEU A 77 8.31 4.21 0.06
CA LEU A 77 7.64 3.00 0.54
C LEU A 77 6.24 2.84 -0.06
N VAL A 78 5.46 3.94 -0.09
CA VAL A 78 4.13 3.96 -0.70
C VAL A 78 4.23 3.65 -2.20
N THR A 79 5.18 4.27 -2.91
CA THR A 79 5.39 4.06 -4.35
C THR A 79 5.73 2.60 -4.64
N VAL A 80 6.65 1.99 -3.90
CA VAL A 80 7.01 0.58 -4.08
C VAL A 80 5.83 -0.35 -3.79
N ARG A 81 5.02 -0.05 -2.76
CA ARG A 81 3.77 -0.78 -2.51
C ARG A 81 2.80 -0.68 -3.68
N LEU A 82 2.56 0.52 -4.20
CA LEU A 82 1.63 0.74 -5.31
C LEU A 82 2.11 0.05 -6.59
N LEU A 83 3.40 0.12 -6.90
CA LEU A 83 3.99 -0.63 -8.01
C LEU A 83 3.76 -2.14 -7.82
N ALA A 84 4.00 -2.67 -6.62
CA ALA A 84 3.72 -4.08 -6.32
C ALA A 84 2.25 -4.43 -6.54
N ASP A 85 1.32 -3.60 -6.07
CA ASP A 85 -0.13 -3.83 -6.20
C ASP A 85 -0.63 -3.70 -7.65
N LEU A 86 -0.10 -2.74 -8.42
CA LEU A 86 -0.50 -2.49 -9.81
C LEU A 86 0.08 -3.56 -10.75
N THR A 87 1.38 -3.88 -10.64
CA THR A 87 1.97 -5.01 -11.34
C THR A 87 1.30 -6.32 -10.92
N ALA A 88 0.75 -6.38 -9.69
CA ALA A 88 0.10 -7.59 -9.24
C ALA A 88 -1.21 -7.94 -9.95
N ARG A 89 -1.87 -6.92 -10.50
CA ARG A 89 -3.21 -6.98 -11.11
C ARG A 89 -3.16 -6.68 -12.60
N ASP A 90 -1.97 -6.71 -13.19
CA ASP A 90 -1.72 -6.31 -14.59
C ASP A 90 -2.21 -4.88 -14.90
N GLY A 91 -2.24 -4.00 -13.89
CA GLY A 91 -2.66 -2.60 -14.01
C GLY A 91 -1.56 -1.65 -14.50
N LEU A 92 -0.32 -2.12 -14.56
CA LEU A 92 0.82 -1.42 -15.15
C LEU A 92 1.41 -2.28 -16.26
N GLY A 93 1.16 -1.92 -17.52
CA GLY A 93 1.74 -2.56 -18.68
C GLY A 93 3.22 -2.17 -18.83
N LEU A 94 4.10 -2.82 -18.06
CA LEU A 94 5.54 -2.60 -18.12
C LEU A 94 6.16 -3.45 -19.23
N ASP A 95 6.90 -2.81 -20.14
CA ASP A 95 7.70 -3.48 -21.16
C ASP A 95 9.00 -4.06 -20.57
N ALA A 96 9.71 -4.87 -21.35
CA ALA A 96 10.93 -5.54 -20.88
C ALA A 96 12.05 -4.55 -20.46
N PRO A 97 12.32 -3.46 -21.21
CA PRO A 97 13.27 -2.42 -20.78
C PRO A 97 12.89 -1.79 -19.44
N ALA A 98 11.64 -1.39 -19.23
CA ALA A 98 11.20 -0.80 -17.98
C ALA A 98 11.28 -1.79 -16.82
N ARG A 99 10.88 -3.05 -17.01
CA ARG A 99 11.02 -4.10 -15.98
C ARG A 99 12.47 -4.29 -15.55
N SER A 100 13.39 -4.34 -16.51
CA SER A 100 14.82 -4.50 -16.25
C SER A 100 15.37 -3.30 -15.45
N ALA A 101 15.07 -2.08 -15.89
CA ALA A 101 15.52 -0.87 -15.22
C ALA A 101 14.95 -0.74 -13.79
N LEU A 102 13.66 -1.01 -13.60
CA LEU A 102 13.03 -1.03 -12.27
C LEU A 102 13.66 -2.10 -11.37
N THR A 103 13.94 -3.29 -11.91
CA THR A 103 14.58 -4.38 -11.15
C THR A 103 15.94 -3.95 -10.60
N VAL A 104 16.76 -3.27 -11.40
CA VAL A 104 18.07 -2.75 -10.97
C VAL A 104 17.91 -1.73 -9.84
N ILE A 105 17.04 -0.73 -10.02
CA ILE A 105 16.80 0.33 -9.03
C ILE A 105 16.29 -0.25 -7.70
N LEU A 106 15.36 -1.21 -7.77
CA LEU A 106 14.71 -1.80 -6.61
C LEU A 106 15.61 -2.79 -5.85
N ARG A 107 16.44 -3.57 -6.56
CA ARG A 107 17.44 -4.45 -5.92
C ARG A 107 18.44 -3.66 -5.09
N GLU A 108 18.85 -2.49 -5.56
CA GLU A 108 19.73 -1.58 -4.82
C GLU A 108 19.14 -1.30 -3.42
N GLN A 109 17.83 -1.02 -3.33
CA GLN A 109 17.18 -0.66 -2.07
C GLN A 109 17.20 -1.78 -1.02
N GLY A 110 17.13 -3.04 -1.44
CA GLY A 110 17.23 -4.19 -0.54
C GLY A 110 18.64 -4.42 0.02
N THR A 111 19.67 -3.89 -0.63
CA THR A 111 21.08 -4.10 -0.24
C THR A 111 21.69 -2.90 0.47
N ARG A 112 21.15 -1.69 0.27
CA ARG A 112 21.70 -0.44 0.84
C ARG A 112 21.64 -0.43 2.38
N PRO A 113 22.73 -0.10 3.08
CA PRO A 113 22.74 -0.12 4.55
C PRO A 113 21.78 0.88 5.18
N THR A 114 21.66 2.06 4.58
CA THR A 114 20.79 3.15 5.04
C THR A 114 19.92 3.66 3.89
N LEU A 115 18.77 4.23 4.25
CA LEU A 115 17.84 4.87 3.32
C LEU A 115 17.43 6.25 3.85
N GLY A 116 18.38 7.18 3.82
CA GLY A 116 18.12 8.57 4.19
C GLY A 116 17.19 9.31 3.20
N PRO A 117 16.60 10.46 3.60
CA PRO A 117 15.62 11.18 2.80
C PRO A 117 16.09 11.59 1.39
N LEU A 118 17.34 12.06 1.26
CA LEU A 118 17.90 12.44 -0.04
C LEU A 118 18.06 11.24 -0.98
N ALA A 119 18.48 10.10 -0.44
CA ALA A 119 18.60 8.87 -1.19
C ALA A 119 17.23 8.35 -1.66
N ALA A 120 16.23 8.43 -0.78
CA ALA A 120 14.86 8.06 -1.12
C ALA A 120 14.27 8.96 -2.22
N GLN A 121 14.50 10.28 -2.13
CA GLN A 121 14.07 11.24 -3.16
C GLN A 121 14.68 10.94 -4.54
N ARG A 122 16.01 10.73 -4.60
CA ARG A 122 16.69 10.35 -5.85
C ARG A 122 16.18 9.02 -6.41
N THR A 123 15.86 8.07 -5.53
CA THR A 123 15.30 6.79 -5.93
C THR A 123 13.91 6.95 -6.52
N LEU A 124 13.04 7.78 -5.91
CA LEU A 124 11.72 8.11 -6.44
C LEU A 124 11.82 8.72 -7.84
N GLU A 125 12.72 9.69 -8.04
CA GLU A 125 12.94 10.34 -9.35
C GLU A 125 13.38 9.31 -10.40
N ARG A 126 14.34 8.43 -10.05
CA ARG A 126 14.78 7.35 -10.94
C ARG A 126 13.66 6.37 -11.27
N LEU A 127 12.83 6.00 -10.29
CA LEU A 127 11.68 5.11 -10.52
C LEU A 127 10.67 5.75 -11.48
N ARG A 128 10.33 7.03 -11.27
CA ARG A 128 9.38 7.75 -12.13
C ARG A 128 9.92 7.93 -13.55
N ALA A 129 11.21 8.23 -13.70
CA ALA A 129 11.83 8.41 -15.01
C ALA A 129 11.82 7.15 -15.89
N VAL A 130 11.67 5.96 -15.30
CA VAL A 130 11.52 4.70 -16.05
C VAL A 130 10.10 4.51 -16.59
N LEU A 131 9.10 5.13 -15.96
CA LEU A 131 7.71 5.00 -16.33
C LEU A 131 7.34 5.97 -17.46
N THR A 132 6.52 5.52 -18.40
CA THR A 132 5.89 6.41 -19.40
C THR A 132 4.90 7.37 -18.74
N GLY A 133 4.51 8.44 -19.44
CA GLY A 133 3.52 9.40 -18.93
C GLY A 133 2.23 8.72 -18.45
N GLU A 134 1.65 7.84 -19.26
CA GLU A 134 0.43 7.09 -18.91
C GLU A 134 0.61 6.17 -17.67
N GLN A 135 1.79 5.57 -17.53
CA GLN A 135 2.12 4.74 -16.36
C GLN A 135 2.30 5.59 -15.10
N GLN A 136 2.88 6.78 -15.22
CA GLN A 136 2.97 7.75 -14.13
C GLN A 136 1.58 8.24 -13.70
N ASP A 137 0.70 8.56 -14.67
CA ASP A 137 -0.68 8.94 -14.38
C ASP A 137 -1.44 7.84 -13.65
N THR A 138 -1.27 6.59 -14.09
CA THR A 138 -1.86 5.42 -13.43
C THR A 138 -1.37 5.28 -11.99
N LEU A 139 -0.06 5.48 -11.76
CA LEU A 139 0.53 5.44 -10.42
C LEU A 139 0.01 6.58 -9.53
N ASP A 140 -0.13 7.80 -10.07
CA ASP A 140 -0.64 8.96 -9.34
C ASP A 140 -2.13 8.82 -9.01
N GLN A 141 -2.95 8.27 -9.92
CA GLN A 141 -4.35 7.94 -9.64
C GLN A 141 -4.46 6.88 -8.53
N ALA A 142 -3.64 5.83 -8.59
CA ALA A 142 -3.61 4.79 -7.56
C ALA A 142 -3.19 5.37 -6.20
N ARG A 143 -2.25 6.31 -6.20
CA ARG A 143 -1.83 7.04 -5.00
C ARG A 143 -2.96 7.91 -4.43
N ALA A 144 -3.59 8.74 -5.27
CA ALA A 144 -4.69 9.60 -4.84
C ALA A 144 -5.85 8.78 -4.25
N GLU A 145 -6.19 7.65 -4.87
CA GLU A 145 -7.22 6.75 -4.37
C GLU A 145 -6.83 6.08 -3.04
N LEU A 146 -5.56 5.71 -2.86
CA LEU A 146 -5.06 5.19 -1.58
C LEU A 146 -5.11 6.28 -0.48
N GLU A 147 -4.73 7.51 -0.80
CA GLU A 147 -4.79 8.65 0.11
C GLU A 147 -6.22 9.01 0.51
N ARG A 148 -7.17 8.93 -0.43
CA ARG A 148 -8.59 9.10 -0.17
C ARG A 148 -9.10 8.05 0.80
N ARG A 149 -8.76 6.77 0.57
CA ARG A 149 -9.12 5.67 1.49
C ARG A 149 -8.50 5.85 2.88
N ALA A 150 -7.23 6.25 2.96
CA ALA A 150 -6.56 6.54 4.23
C ALA A 150 -7.25 7.68 4.98
N SER A 151 -7.66 8.73 4.28
CA SER A 151 -8.39 9.87 4.87
C SER A 151 -9.76 9.46 5.40
N LEU A 152 -10.50 8.59 4.68
CA LEU A 152 -11.78 8.05 5.14
C LEU A 152 -11.62 7.17 6.39
N LEU A 153 -10.57 6.35 6.45
CA LEU A 153 -10.27 5.55 7.64
C LEU A 153 -9.94 6.45 8.82
N LEU A 154 -9.14 7.49 8.59
CA LEU A 154 -8.76 8.47 9.60
C LEU A 154 -9.96 9.25 10.15
N ALA A 155 -10.90 9.64 9.29
CA ALA A 155 -12.13 10.31 9.72
C ALA A 155 -13.04 9.42 10.57
N ARG A 156 -12.97 8.09 10.39
CA ARG A 156 -13.76 7.11 11.16
C ARG A 156 -13.08 6.67 12.46
N SER A 157 -11.77 6.83 12.58
CA SER A 157 -11.05 6.46 13.80
C SER A 157 -11.28 7.46 14.92
N ARG A 158 -11.75 6.96 16.07
CA ARG A 158 -11.78 7.70 17.33
C ARG A 158 -10.42 7.58 17.99
N PHE A 159 -9.54 8.56 17.76
CA PHE A 159 -8.25 8.60 18.46
C PHE A 159 -8.46 9.16 19.87
N ALA A 160 -8.38 8.30 20.88
CA ALA A 160 -8.17 8.72 22.26
C ALA A 160 -6.67 8.69 22.52
N SER A 161 -6.07 9.81 22.94
CA SER A 161 -4.65 9.87 23.27
C SER A 161 -4.48 10.38 24.69
N PRO A 162 -3.94 9.56 25.61
CA PRO A 162 -3.61 10.01 26.97
C PRO A 162 -2.38 10.94 26.99
N ASP A 163 -1.54 10.91 25.96
CA ASP A 163 -0.19 11.51 25.95
C ASP A 163 -0.05 12.74 25.03
N GLY A 164 -1.15 13.45 24.76
CA GLY A 164 -1.12 14.72 24.00
C GLY A 164 -1.63 14.61 22.55
N PRO A 165 -1.40 15.67 21.73
CA PRO A 165 -2.06 15.83 20.43
C PRO A 165 -1.66 14.73 19.44
N VAL A 166 -2.68 14.14 18.81
CA VAL A 166 -2.52 13.05 17.85
C VAL A 166 -1.92 13.60 16.55
N ASN A 167 -0.74 13.10 16.16
CA ASN A 167 -0.17 13.41 14.85
C ASN A 167 -0.90 12.65 13.74
N LEU A 168 -1.91 13.29 13.15
CA LEU A 168 -2.77 12.69 12.12
C LEU A 168 -1.99 12.21 10.88
N ASN A 169 -0.88 12.86 10.53
CA ASN A 169 -0.09 12.48 9.37
C ASN A 169 0.62 11.12 9.57
N VAL A 170 1.01 10.78 10.81
CA VAL A 170 1.54 9.45 11.15
C VAL A 170 0.52 8.36 10.85
N TYR A 171 -0.75 8.60 11.22
CA TYR A 171 -1.84 7.64 10.98
C TYR A 171 -2.24 7.58 9.51
N ARG A 172 -2.25 8.72 8.81
CA ARG A 172 -2.51 8.76 7.35
C ARG A 172 -1.52 7.89 6.60
N TYR A 173 -0.21 8.10 6.79
CA TYR A 173 0.82 7.22 6.20
C TYR A 173 0.72 5.78 6.71
N GLY A 174 0.35 5.61 7.99
CA GLY A 174 0.12 4.29 8.58
C GLY A 174 -0.94 3.48 7.83
N PHE A 175 -2.06 4.07 7.44
CA PHE A 175 -3.08 3.38 6.63
C PHE A 175 -2.60 3.09 5.19
N MET A 176 -1.64 3.86 4.70
CA MET A 176 -1.06 3.72 3.37
C MET A 176 0.09 2.72 3.28
N LEU A 177 0.61 2.20 4.39
CA LEU A 177 1.79 1.32 4.41
C LEU A 177 1.53 -0.03 5.10
N PRO A 178 2.07 -1.14 4.55
CA PRO A 178 2.10 -2.40 5.25
C PRO A 178 3.10 -2.26 6.43
N GLY A 179 2.63 -2.42 7.66
CA GLY A 179 3.39 -2.10 8.88
C GLY A 179 2.82 -0.92 9.67
N GLY A 180 1.85 -0.19 9.11
CA GLY A 180 1.02 0.73 9.86
C GLY A 180 1.76 1.95 10.42
N ALA A 181 1.14 2.60 11.40
CA ALA A 181 1.72 3.74 12.10
C ALA A 181 3.02 3.40 12.85
N ALA A 182 3.21 2.12 13.24
CA ALA A 182 4.43 1.68 13.91
C ALA A 182 5.66 1.82 13.00
N LEU A 183 5.56 1.42 11.74
CA LEU A 183 6.61 1.63 10.75
C LEU A 183 6.93 3.12 10.57
N VAL A 184 5.88 3.95 10.43
CA VAL A 184 6.05 5.40 10.24
C VAL A 184 6.78 6.03 11.43
N ARG A 185 6.40 5.66 12.66
CA ARG A 185 7.08 6.13 13.88
C ARG A 185 8.54 5.68 13.94
N ARG A 186 8.85 4.43 13.58
CA ARG A 186 10.24 3.95 13.52
C ARG A 186 11.09 4.75 12.53
N VAL A 187 10.58 4.99 11.33
CA VAL A 187 11.29 5.78 10.32
C VAL A 187 11.45 7.23 10.78
N ALA A 188 10.44 7.84 11.38
CA ALA A 188 10.53 9.19 11.94
C ALA A 188 11.58 9.29 13.08
N ALA A 189 11.63 8.29 13.96
CA ALA A 189 12.60 8.21 15.05
C ALA A 189 14.03 7.89 14.57
N SER A 190 14.19 7.29 13.38
CA SER A 190 15.48 6.90 12.81
C SER A 190 15.52 7.20 11.31
N PRO A 191 15.78 8.46 10.90
CA PRO A 191 15.69 8.89 9.50
C PRO A 191 16.59 8.15 8.51
N GLU A 192 17.67 7.51 8.98
CA GLU A 192 18.59 6.72 8.15
C GLU A 192 18.22 5.23 8.07
N LEU A 193 17.20 4.80 8.81
CA LEU A 193 16.69 3.42 8.80
C LEU A 193 16.32 3.03 7.37
N ASN A 194 16.74 1.84 6.94
CA ASN A 194 16.25 1.22 5.72
C ASN A 194 15.21 0.13 6.04
N PRO A 195 13.90 0.39 5.86
CA PRO A 195 12.85 -0.59 6.15
C PRO A 195 12.87 -1.83 5.26
N TYR A 196 13.58 -1.80 4.12
CA TYR A 196 13.72 -2.96 3.24
C TYR A 196 14.72 -4.00 3.76
N ARG A 197 15.54 -3.65 4.76
CA ARG A 197 16.53 -4.57 5.37
C ARG A 197 16.05 -5.27 6.63
N GLU A 198 14.90 -4.87 7.17
CA GLU A 198 14.32 -5.52 8.34
C GLU A 198 13.89 -6.95 7.97
N ALA A 199 14.56 -7.96 8.53
CA ALA A 199 14.22 -9.36 8.29
C ALA A 199 12.78 -9.65 8.73
N GLY A 200 11.98 -10.25 7.83
CA GLY A 200 10.55 -10.47 8.06
C GLY A 200 9.69 -9.20 8.05
N GLY A 201 10.27 -8.04 7.74
CA GLY A 201 9.57 -6.76 7.65
C GLY A 201 8.61 -6.70 6.46
N ALA A 202 7.46 -6.06 6.66
CA ALA A 202 6.43 -5.98 5.62
C ALA A 202 6.88 -5.18 4.38
N SER A 203 7.75 -4.18 4.56
CA SER A 203 8.38 -3.43 3.47
C SER A 203 9.33 -4.31 2.65
N ALA A 204 10.19 -5.10 3.32
CA ALA A 204 11.08 -6.06 2.67
C ALA A 204 10.31 -7.11 1.86
N ALA A 205 9.25 -7.68 2.45
CA ALA A 205 8.36 -8.63 1.75
C ALA A 205 7.66 -8.00 0.53
N THR A 206 7.29 -6.72 0.61
CA THR A 206 6.66 -6.01 -0.51
C THR A 206 7.64 -5.76 -1.65
N LEU A 207 8.88 -5.33 -1.32
CA LEU A 207 9.95 -5.19 -2.30
C LEU A 207 10.26 -6.51 -3.00
N GLN A 208 10.40 -7.59 -2.24
CA GLN A 208 10.70 -8.92 -2.77
C GLN A 208 9.62 -9.41 -3.73
N ARG A 209 8.34 -9.27 -3.38
CA ARG A 209 7.22 -9.63 -4.26
C ARG A 209 7.21 -8.83 -5.56
N LEU A 210 7.54 -7.54 -5.51
CA LEU A 210 7.65 -6.73 -6.71
C LEU A 210 8.79 -7.22 -7.59
N LEU A 211 9.97 -7.48 -7.02
CA LEU A 211 11.13 -8.01 -7.76
C LEU A 211 10.82 -9.36 -8.43
N GLU A 212 10.11 -10.26 -7.74
CA GLU A 212 9.69 -11.55 -8.29
C GLU A 212 8.71 -11.40 -9.47
N ARG A 213 7.87 -10.37 -9.47
CA ARG A 213 6.95 -10.09 -10.58
C ARG A 213 7.63 -9.43 -11.76
N LEU A 214 8.58 -8.53 -11.52
CA LEU A 214 9.36 -7.89 -12.59
C LEU A 214 10.29 -8.87 -13.32
N ALA A 215 10.65 -9.98 -12.68
CA ALA A 215 11.48 -11.03 -13.27
C ALA A 215 10.71 -12.01 -14.20
N ARG A 216 9.38 -11.94 -14.24
CA ARG A 216 8.52 -12.73 -15.14
C ARG A 216 8.23 -11.96 -16.40
#